data_AF-A0A0S8CBT6-F1
#
_entry.id   AF-A0A0S8CBT6-F1
#
_cell.length_a   1.000
_cell.length_b   1.000
_cell.length_c   1.000
_cell.angle_alpha   90.00
_cell.angle_beta   90.00
_cell.angle_gamma   90.00
#
_symmetry.space_group_name_H-M   'P 1'
#
loop_
_entity.id
_entity.type
_entity.pdbx_description
1 polymer ?
#
loop_
_entity_poly.entity_id
_entity_poly.type
_entity_poly.pdbx_seq_one_letter_code
_entity_poly.pdbx_strand_id
1 'polypeptide(L)'
;MKRAQRIILTGFSGSGKSEVARLVSERLGWQAVDSDDAIVAAAGKPIPAIFRDDGEPHFRTLEHTVLSQLCSQPKMVIAAGGGAVLSAENRRLMAQGGFIVCLEARPETILERLRPQFESDPVARPLLATADPLRRIRELKSFRQPYYALADHTVHTDGLTMDQVAAEVVHAWRELSATALADAGRPAALAAAPSAREADAPYSAPPGATCVVRTTSATYPVFVSWGALPDLGRLMADAGLAGRAYLISDSMVHARWGAAAEEALRTAGLQVAWHVVPTGETSKSLETAATIYDWLVSQRAERGEAIVALGGGMVCDLAGFVAATFARGLPLVHVPTSLLAMVDAAVGGKVAVNQKEAKNLIGAFYQPRLVLADVSTLQSLPPRELISGWAEVIKHALIMDEELLRLLEENAEAIASLQPAVTTEVISRSVALKAAVVSEDEREETGRRTILNYGHTIGHGLEAAAEYTGMLHGEAVAVGMAGAARIASRLGLLSAEVAERQNALIARFGLPLRASGVDPAKVMAAMALDKKVKGGAIRWVLLEDIARPVIGRDVPPELAEEVVAELLSA
;
A
#
# COMPACT_ATOMS: atom_id res chain seq x y z
N MET A 1 5.87 -1.58 53.51
CA MET A 1 5.10 -0.82 52.49
C MET A 1 4.03 -1.73 51.89
N LYS A 2 2.85 -1.22 51.52
CA LYS A 2 1.80 -2.03 50.87
C LYS A 2 2.23 -2.38 49.44
N ARG A 3 2.19 -3.68 49.08
CA ARG A 3 2.47 -4.16 47.72
C ARG A 3 1.23 -4.05 46.82
N ALA A 4 1.44 -3.98 45.51
CA ALA A 4 0.36 -4.05 44.54
C ALA A 4 -0.46 -5.33 44.75
N GLN A 5 -1.79 -5.21 44.70
CA GLN A 5 -2.70 -6.37 44.72
C GLN A 5 -3.05 -6.84 43.30
N ARG A 6 -2.44 -6.23 42.27
CA ARG A 6 -2.66 -6.56 40.87
C ARG A 6 -1.33 -6.52 40.12
N ILE A 7 -1.10 -7.50 39.26
CA ILE A 7 0.00 -7.50 38.29
C ILE A 7 -0.63 -7.40 36.90
N ILE A 8 -0.19 -6.43 36.11
CA ILE A 8 -0.72 -6.16 34.77
C ILE A 8 0.41 -6.46 33.80
N LEU A 9 0.25 -7.50 32.99
CA LEU A 9 1.20 -7.88 31.96
C LEU A 9 0.85 -7.14 30.67
N THR A 10 1.78 -6.32 30.19
CA THR A 10 1.70 -5.61 28.91
C THR A 10 2.76 -6.15 27.94
N GLY A 11 2.73 -5.69 26.69
CA GLY A 11 3.67 -6.11 25.65
C GLY A 11 2.98 -6.61 24.39
N PHE A 12 3.76 -6.79 23.33
CA PHE A 12 3.25 -7.14 22.01
C PHE A 12 2.54 -8.50 21.99
N SER A 13 1.61 -8.73 21.04
CA SER A 13 0.99 -10.05 20.86
C SER A 13 2.06 -11.12 20.60
N GLY A 14 1.97 -12.31 21.20
CA GLY A 14 3.01 -13.34 21.06
C GLY A 14 4.20 -13.20 22.04
N SER A 15 4.21 -12.20 22.93
CA SER A 15 5.22 -12.11 23.99
C SER A 15 5.03 -13.09 25.16
N GLY A 16 3.93 -13.84 25.18
CA GLY A 16 3.64 -14.86 26.21
C GLY A 16 2.75 -14.43 27.37
N LYS A 17 2.12 -13.23 27.30
CA LYS A 17 1.33 -12.64 28.40
C LYS A 17 0.31 -13.59 29.04
N SER A 18 -0.55 -14.23 28.25
CA SER A 18 -1.65 -15.08 28.75
C SER A 18 -1.11 -16.28 29.55
N GLU A 19 -0.08 -16.93 29.03
CA GLU A 19 0.57 -18.07 29.70
C GLU A 19 1.36 -17.64 30.95
N VAL A 20 2.11 -16.54 30.86
CA VAL A 20 2.83 -15.98 32.01
C VAL A 20 1.84 -15.52 33.09
N ALA A 21 0.68 -14.98 32.73
CA ALA A 21 -0.34 -14.58 33.69
C ALA A 21 -0.82 -15.78 34.52
N ARG A 22 -1.11 -16.91 33.86
CA ARG A 22 -1.49 -18.18 34.49
C ARG A 22 -0.41 -18.64 35.48
N LEU A 23 0.83 -18.74 35.03
CA LEU A 23 1.96 -19.21 35.85
C LEU A 23 2.24 -18.29 37.06
N VAL A 24 2.16 -16.97 36.87
CA VAL A 24 2.30 -15.99 37.96
C VAL A 24 1.15 -16.13 38.96
N SER A 25 -0.08 -16.34 38.50
CA SER A 25 -1.23 -16.52 39.38
C SER A 25 -1.13 -17.79 40.23
N GLU A 26 -0.63 -18.89 39.65
CA GLU A 26 -0.39 -20.15 40.38
C GLU A 26 0.65 -19.96 41.48
N ARG A 27 1.74 -19.24 41.19
CA ARG A 27 2.80 -18.92 42.15
C ARG A 27 2.36 -18.02 43.30
N LEU A 28 1.34 -17.17 43.08
CA LEU A 28 0.84 -16.21 44.06
C LEU A 28 -0.48 -16.63 44.73
N GLY A 29 -1.15 -17.67 44.22
CA GLY A 29 -2.51 -18.05 44.64
C GLY A 29 -3.55 -16.99 44.28
N TRP A 30 -3.39 -16.34 43.12
CA TRP A 30 -4.22 -15.25 42.60
C TRP A 30 -5.08 -15.73 41.42
N GLN A 31 -5.96 -14.88 40.91
CA GLN A 31 -6.69 -15.16 39.67
C GLN A 31 -5.95 -14.59 38.45
N ALA A 32 -5.94 -15.31 37.33
CA ALA A 32 -5.44 -14.83 36.04
C ALA A 32 -6.57 -14.63 35.04
N VAL A 33 -6.55 -13.52 34.31
CA VAL A 33 -7.50 -13.25 33.23
C VAL A 33 -6.76 -12.59 32.05
N ASP A 34 -7.04 -13.07 30.84
CA ASP A 34 -6.71 -12.37 29.60
C ASP A 34 -7.84 -11.40 29.25
N SER A 35 -7.50 -10.12 29.05
CA SER A 35 -8.51 -9.11 28.74
C SER A 35 -9.15 -9.33 27.37
N ASP A 36 -8.42 -9.88 26.39
CA ASP A 36 -8.96 -10.14 25.06
C ASP A 36 -10.05 -11.23 25.15
N ASP A 37 -9.81 -12.29 25.94
CA ASP A 37 -10.80 -13.35 26.19
C ASP A 37 -12.04 -12.81 26.93
N ALA A 38 -11.84 -11.93 27.91
CA ALA A 38 -12.93 -11.28 28.62
C ALA A 38 -13.77 -10.35 27.72
N ILE A 39 -13.14 -9.66 26.76
CA ILE A 39 -13.86 -8.86 25.74
C ILE A 39 -14.70 -9.78 24.85
N VAL A 40 -14.14 -10.89 24.36
CA VAL A 40 -14.89 -11.87 23.54
C VAL A 40 -16.10 -12.40 24.30
N ALA A 41 -15.92 -12.77 25.57
CA ALA A 41 -17.01 -13.24 26.42
C ALA A 41 -18.11 -12.18 26.62
N ALA A 42 -17.72 -10.91 26.81
CA ALA A 42 -18.66 -9.81 26.99
C ALA A 42 -19.40 -9.42 25.70
N ALA A 43 -18.72 -9.46 24.54
CA ALA A 43 -19.29 -9.09 23.26
C ALA A 43 -20.10 -10.23 22.59
N GLY A 44 -19.88 -11.47 23.01
CA GLY A 44 -20.52 -12.65 22.41
C GLY A 44 -20.04 -12.97 20.98
N LYS A 45 -18.98 -12.31 20.51
CA LYS A 45 -18.38 -12.53 19.19
C LYS A 45 -16.87 -12.31 19.21
N PRO A 46 -16.10 -12.96 18.31
CA PRO A 46 -14.65 -12.79 18.23
C PRO A 46 -14.25 -11.35 17.95
N ILE A 47 -13.10 -10.90 18.47
CA ILE A 47 -12.56 -9.54 18.23
C ILE A 47 -12.56 -9.13 16.75
N PRO A 48 -12.14 -9.99 15.78
CA PRO A 48 -12.23 -9.66 14.36
C PRO A 48 -13.64 -9.27 13.90
N ALA A 49 -14.67 -9.92 14.42
CA ALA A 49 -16.06 -9.59 14.13
C ALA A 49 -16.49 -8.26 14.78
N ILE A 50 -16.02 -7.95 15.99
CA ILE A 50 -16.27 -6.64 16.63
C ILE A 50 -15.72 -5.50 15.77
N PHE A 51 -14.47 -5.62 15.29
CA PHE A 51 -13.86 -4.59 14.44
C PHE A 51 -14.59 -4.40 13.12
N ARG A 52 -15.01 -5.51 12.48
CA ARG A 52 -15.73 -5.48 11.19
C ARG A 52 -17.14 -4.92 11.34
N ASP A 53 -17.87 -5.36 12.36
CA ASP A 53 -19.31 -5.12 12.46
C ASP A 53 -19.62 -3.84 13.26
N ASP A 54 -18.84 -3.53 14.30
CA ASP A 54 -19.10 -2.42 15.23
C ASP A 54 -18.03 -1.30 15.18
N GLY A 55 -16.90 -1.58 14.53
CA GLY A 55 -15.78 -0.64 14.37
C GLY A 55 -14.84 -0.56 15.57
N GLU A 56 -13.65 0.01 15.33
CA GLU A 56 -12.63 0.20 16.36
C GLU A 56 -13.11 1.03 17.57
N PRO A 57 -13.82 2.17 17.43
CA PRO A 57 -14.25 2.96 18.58
C PRO A 57 -15.09 2.16 19.58
N HIS A 58 -15.95 1.28 19.08
CA HIS A 58 -16.75 0.39 19.92
C HIS A 58 -15.86 -0.63 20.66
N PHE A 59 -14.94 -1.29 19.93
CA PHE A 59 -13.95 -2.18 20.54
C PHE A 59 -13.15 -1.49 21.66
N ARG A 60 -12.70 -0.24 21.45
CA ARG A 60 -11.95 0.52 22.47
C ARG A 60 -12.79 0.84 23.72
N THR A 61 -14.07 1.08 23.54
CA THR A 61 -15.02 1.28 24.65
C THR A 61 -15.19 0.00 25.46
N LEU A 62 -15.31 -1.15 24.79
CA LEU A 62 -15.35 -2.46 25.44
C LEU A 62 -14.04 -2.78 26.17
N GLU A 63 -12.90 -2.54 25.52
CA GLU A 63 -11.56 -2.74 26.08
C GLU A 63 -11.38 -1.95 27.39
N HIS A 64 -11.77 -0.67 27.40
CA HIS A 64 -11.75 0.15 28.61
C HIS A 64 -12.68 -0.40 29.71
N THR A 65 -13.90 -0.78 29.33
CA THR A 65 -14.91 -1.29 30.27
C THR A 65 -14.45 -2.57 30.96
N VAL A 66 -13.94 -3.52 30.19
CA VAL A 66 -13.42 -4.80 30.69
C VAL A 66 -12.21 -4.57 31.59
N LEU A 67 -11.25 -3.74 31.17
CA LEU A 67 -10.09 -3.43 32.01
C LEU A 67 -10.50 -2.75 33.32
N SER A 68 -11.51 -1.88 33.31
CA SER A 68 -12.02 -1.22 34.52
C SER A 68 -12.60 -2.23 35.52
N GLN A 69 -13.39 -3.18 35.03
CA GLN A 69 -13.93 -4.26 35.85
C GLN A 69 -12.82 -5.14 36.44
N LEU A 70 -11.84 -5.56 35.63
CA LEU A 70 -10.72 -6.38 36.09
C LEU A 70 -9.84 -5.62 37.10
N CYS A 71 -9.55 -4.34 36.84
CA CYS A 71 -8.76 -3.49 37.73
C CYS A 71 -9.50 -3.12 39.02
N SER A 72 -10.80 -3.38 39.16
CA SER A 72 -11.53 -3.18 40.42
C SER A 72 -11.28 -4.31 41.43
N GLN A 73 -10.89 -5.50 40.96
CA GLN A 73 -10.74 -6.68 41.80
C GLN A 73 -9.33 -6.78 42.42
N PRO A 74 -9.18 -7.27 43.66
CA PRO A 74 -7.88 -7.55 44.26
C PRO A 74 -7.37 -8.95 43.87
N LYS A 75 -6.07 -9.18 44.03
CA LYS A 75 -5.38 -10.47 43.77
C LYS A 75 -5.58 -10.98 42.34
N MET A 76 -5.30 -10.11 41.38
CA MET A 76 -5.45 -10.36 39.94
C MET A 76 -4.11 -10.30 39.21
N VAL A 77 -3.93 -11.19 38.22
CA VAL A 77 -2.90 -11.10 37.19
C VAL A 77 -3.62 -10.92 35.85
N ILE A 78 -3.47 -9.75 35.24
CA ILE A 78 -4.20 -9.36 34.04
C ILE A 78 -3.24 -9.38 32.86
N ALA A 79 -3.47 -10.26 31.88
CA ALA A 79 -2.82 -10.16 30.58
C ALA A 79 -3.59 -9.14 29.74
N ALA A 80 -3.04 -7.93 29.60
CA ALA A 80 -3.70 -6.87 28.86
C ALA A 80 -3.51 -7.05 27.34
N GLY A 81 -4.54 -6.73 26.57
CA GLY A 81 -4.52 -6.70 25.11
C GLY A 81 -3.39 -5.82 24.60
N GLY A 82 -2.77 -6.20 23.48
CA GLY A 82 -1.58 -5.53 22.98
C GLY A 82 -1.77 -4.03 22.67
N GLY A 83 -3.01 -3.61 22.38
CA GLY A 83 -3.37 -2.21 22.12
C GLY A 83 -3.87 -1.44 23.36
N ALA A 84 -4.09 -2.10 24.50
CA ALA A 84 -4.68 -1.48 25.70
C ALA A 84 -3.87 -0.27 26.20
N VAL A 85 -2.55 -0.30 26.02
CA VAL A 85 -1.62 0.75 26.43
C VAL A 85 -1.75 2.04 25.63
N LEU A 86 -2.46 2.04 24.49
CA LEU A 86 -2.63 3.23 23.64
C LEU A 86 -3.56 4.28 24.29
N SER A 87 -4.55 3.82 25.04
CA SER A 87 -5.46 4.72 25.78
C SER A 87 -4.79 5.28 27.04
N ALA A 88 -4.76 6.60 27.16
CA ALA A 88 -4.27 7.29 28.36
C ALA A 88 -5.08 6.92 29.62
N GLU A 89 -6.39 6.71 29.46
CA GLU A 89 -7.28 6.29 30.54
C GLU A 89 -6.96 4.87 30.99
N ASN A 90 -6.73 3.94 30.06
CA ASN A 90 -6.32 2.57 30.39
C ASN A 90 -4.96 2.55 31.10
N ARG A 91 -3.98 3.34 30.64
CA ARG A 91 -2.67 3.45 31.33
C ARG A 91 -2.84 3.95 32.76
N ARG A 92 -3.64 5.00 32.97
CA ARG A 92 -3.93 5.53 34.31
C ARG A 92 -4.61 4.48 35.19
N LEU A 93 -5.62 3.80 34.65
CA LEU A 93 -6.38 2.76 35.34
C LEU A 93 -5.49 1.59 35.76
N MET A 94 -4.66 1.05 34.84
CA MET A 94 -3.73 -0.04 35.13
C MET A 94 -2.68 0.36 36.18
N ALA A 95 -2.27 1.63 36.21
CA ALA A 95 -1.33 2.15 37.21
C ALA A 95 -1.96 2.33 38.61
N GLN A 96 -3.29 2.48 38.70
CA GLN A 96 -3.98 2.67 39.97
C GLN A 96 -4.03 1.37 40.79
N GLY A 97 -3.07 1.22 41.71
CA GLY A 97 -2.96 0.06 42.61
C GLY A 97 -2.45 -1.21 41.93
N GLY A 98 -2.07 -1.14 40.65
CA GLY A 98 -1.44 -2.21 39.89
C GLY A 98 0.06 -2.02 39.70
N PHE A 99 0.77 -3.14 39.54
CA PHE A 99 2.17 -3.20 39.11
C PHE A 99 2.22 -3.69 37.66
N ILE A 100 2.74 -2.86 36.75
CA ILE A 100 2.72 -3.07 35.31
C ILE A 100 4.07 -3.66 34.89
N VAL A 101 4.06 -4.82 34.27
CA VAL A 101 5.25 -5.49 33.74
C VAL A 101 5.11 -5.69 32.25
N CYS A 102 6.04 -5.14 31.47
CA CYS A 102 6.10 -5.37 30.03
C CYS A 102 6.87 -6.67 29.75
N LEU A 103 6.26 -7.58 29.00
CA LEU A 103 6.93 -8.72 28.40
C LEU A 103 7.41 -8.34 27.00
N GLU A 104 8.73 -8.20 26.87
CA GLU A 104 9.43 -7.75 25.67
C GLU A 104 10.01 -8.96 24.93
N ALA A 105 9.91 -8.98 23.60
CA ALA A 105 10.49 -10.02 22.77
C ALA A 105 10.83 -9.47 21.38
N ARG A 106 11.90 -9.98 20.77
CA ARG A 106 12.24 -9.58 19.40
C ARG A 106 11.13 -9.93 18.40
N PRO A 107 10.93 -9.13 17.33
CA PRO A 107 9.96 -9.41 16.27
C PRO A 107 10.04 -10.83 15.72
N GLU A 108 11.25 -11.37 15.58
CA GLU A 108 11.51 -12.71 15.07
C GLU A 108 10.98 -13.78 16.03
N THR A 109 11.23 -13.63 17.34
CA THR A 109 10.71 -14.54 18.37
C THR A 109 9.18 -14.43 18.50
N ILE A 110 8.61 -13.23 18.32
CA ILE A 110 7.16 -13.06 18.23
C ILE A 110 6.60 -13.85 17.05
N LEU A 111 7.20 -13.70 15.87
CA LEU A 111 6.76 -14.40 14.67
C LEU A 111 6.84 -15.93 14.84
N GLU A 112 7.94 -16.45 15.38
CA GLU A 112 8.13 -17.88 15.67
C GLU A 112 7.05 -18.41 16.61
N ARG A 113 6.73 -17.68 17.68
CA ARG A 113 5.68 -18.07 18.66
C ARG A 113 4.27 -18.00 18.08
N LEU A 114 4.03 -17.08 17.15
CA LEU A 114 2.72 -16.93 16.50
C LEU A 114 2.55 -17.85 15.28
N ARG A 115 3.64 -18.41 14.73
CA ARG A 115 3.62 -19.28 13.54
C ARG A 115 2.57 -20.41 13.60
N PRO A 116 2.46 -21.18 14.71
CA PRO A 116 1.45 -22.24 14.80
C PRO A 116 0.01 -21.71 14.69
N GLN A 117 -0.26 -20.49 15.17
CA GLN A 117 -1.58 -19.87 15.09
C GLN A 117 -1.88 -19.36 13.68
N PHE A 118 -0.88 -18.86 12.96
CA PHE A 118 -1.02 -18.48 11.55
C PHE A 118 -1.33 -19.68 10.65
N GLU A 119 -0.69 -20.83 10.92
CA GLU A 119 -0.90 -22.07 10.16
C GLU A 119 -2.28 -22.69 10.45
N SER A 120 -2.85 -22.48 11.65
CA SER A 120 -4.14 -23.05 12.04
C SER A 120 -5.37 -22.16 11.79
N ASP A 121 -5.24 -20.83 11.92
CA ASP A 121 -6.33 -19.86 11.70
C ASP A 121 -5.78 -18.45 11.41
N PRO A 122 -5.62 -18.07 10.14
CA PRO A 122 -5.15 -16.73 9.73
C PRO A 122 -6.05 -15.59 10.21
N VAL A 123 -7.34 -15.85 10.47
CA VAL A 123 -8.34 -14.85 10.86
C VAL A 123 -8.19 -14.45 12.33
N ALA A 124 -7.56 -15.29 13.15
CA ALA A 124 -7.36 -15.03 14.58
C ALA A 124 -6.53 -13.77 14.86
N ARG A 125 -5.67 -13.33 13.92
CA ARG A 125 -4.82 -12.13 14.06
C ARG A 125 -4.89 -11.26 12.79
N PRO A 126 -6.01 -10.56 12.54
CA PRO A 126 -6.23 -9.81 11.29
C PRO A 126 -5.15 -8.78 11.00
N LEU A 127 -4.60 -8.14 12.03
CA LEU A 127 -3.53 -7.13 11.88
C LEU A 127 -2.21 -7.69 11.37
N LEU A 128 -2.02 -9.01 11.38
CA LEU A 128 -0.81 -9.72 10.96
C LEU A 128 -1.03 -10.61 9.72
N ALA A 129 -2.27 -10.66 9.20
CA ALA A 129 -2.64 -11.38 7.98
C ALA A 129 -2.18 -10.60 6.73
N THR A 130 -0.87 -10.59 6.50
CA THR A 130 -0.21 -9.85 5.40
C THR A 130 0.83 -10.72 4.72
N ALA A 131 1.26 -10.35 3.51
CA ALA A 131 2.32 -11.06 2.79
C ALA A 131 3.69 -11.07 3.52
N ASP A 132 3.97 -10.10 4.39
CA ASP A 132 5.16 -10.06 5.24
C ASP A 132 4.79 -9.78 6.72
N PRO A 133 4.42 -10.83 7.47
CA PRO A 133 4.07 -10.70 8.88
C PRO A 133 5.20 -10.14 9.75
N LEU A 134 6.48 -10.38 9.38
CA LEU A 134 7.62 -9.89 10.16
C LEU A 134 7.76 -8.38 10.08
N ARG A 135 7.69 -7.82 8.86
CA ARG A 135 7.65 -6.37 8.65
C ARG A 135 6.48 -5.76 9.39
N ARG A 136 5.30 -6.38 9.31
CA ARG A 136 4.10 -5.92 10.00
C ARG A 136 4.25 -5.90 11.52
N ILE A 137 4.83 -6.95 12.11
CA ILE A 137 5.18 -6.99 13.55
C ILE A 137 6.13 -5.85 13.90
N ARG A 138 7.18 -5.62 13.10
CA ARG A 138 8.15 -4.54 13.33
C ARG A 138 7.47 -3.16 13.34
N GLU A 139 6.59 -2.89 12.39
CA GLU A 139 5.84 -1.62 12.31
C GLU A 139 4.91 -1.42 13.52
N LEU A 140 4.07 -2.42 13.81
CA LEU A 140 3.15 -2.39 14.96
C LEU A 140 3.91 -2.22 16.28
N LYS A 141 4.99 -2.98 16.46
CA LYS A 141 5.81 -2.93 17.66
C LYS A 141 6.54 -1.60 17.78
N SER A 142 7.10 -1.06 16.69
CA SER A 142 7.80 0.23 16.70
C SER A 142 6.90 1.37 17.15
N PHE A 143 5.64 1.40 16.68
CA PHE A 143 4.66 2.41 17.13
C PHE A 143 4.27 2.23 18.59
N ARG A 144 4.06 0.99 19.04
CA ARG A 144 3.60 0.70 20.40
C ARG A 144 4.73 0.72 21.45
N GLN A 145 6.00 0.63 21.04
CA GLN A 145 7.14 0.52 21.94
C GLN A 145 7.24 1.66 22.97
N PRO A 146 7.04 2.94 22.62
CA PRO A 146 7.08 4.03 23.59
C PRO A 146 6.05 3.86 24.72
N TYR A 147 4.93 3.19 24.46
CA TYR A 147 3.90 2.89 25.46
C TYR A 147 4.25 1.70 26.32
N TYR A 148 4.84 0.65 25.73
CA TYR A 148 5.32 -0.51 26.47
C TYR A 148 6.45 -0.14 27.44
N ALA A 149 7.32 0.78 27.04
CA ALA A 149 8.44 1.27 27.86
C ALA A 149 8.01 2.04 29.13
N LEU A 150 6.73 2.40 29.26
CA LEU A 150 6.18 3.04 30.46
C LEU A 150 5.95 2.07 31.63
N ALA A 151 6.10 0.76 31.42
CA ALA A 151 5.92 -0.24 32.47
C ALA A 151 6.89 -0.05 33.63
N ASP A 152 6.51 -0.49 34.83
CA ASP A 152 7.36 -0.38 36.03
C ASP A 152 8.58 -1.30 35.93
N HIS A 153 8.45 -2.37 35.15
CA HIS A 153 9.52 -3.31 34.87
C HIS A 153 9.34 -3.93 33.49
N THR A 154 10.45 -4.30 32.85
CA THR A 154 10.44 -5.00 31.57
C THR A 154 11.20 -6.32 31.70
N VAL A 155 10.56 -7.42 31.30
CA VAL A 155 11.18 -8.74 31.22
C VAL A 155 11.41 -9.07 29.75
N HIS A 156 12.67 -9.22 29.35
CA HIS A 156 13.03 -9.71 28.03
C HIS A 156 12.83 -11.22 27.98
N THR A 157 11.92 -11.69 27.13
CA THR A 157 11.46 -13.08 27.08
C THR A 157 12.23 -13.93 26.07
N ASP A 158 13.12 -13.33 25.29
CA ASP A 158 13.99 -14.04 24.34
C ASP A 158 14.90 -15.04 25.09
N GLY A 159 14.89 -16.30 24.65
CA GLY A 159 15.75 -17.36 25.22
C GLY A 159 15.32 -17.88 26.61
N LEU A 160 14.22 -17.38 27.17
CA LEU A 160 13.68 -17.85 28.45
C LEU A 160 12.45 -18.75 28.26
N THR A 161 12.29 -19.71 29.17
CA THR A 161 11.03 -20.47 29.28
C THR A 161 9.94 -19.60 29.92
N MET A 162 8.67 -19.91 29.67
CA MET A 162 7.55 -19.14 30.27
C MET A 162 7.56 -19.19 31.81
N ASP A 163 8.07 -20.29 32.38
CA ASP A 163 8.24 -20.45 33.83
C ASP A 163 9.33 -19.53 34.39
N GLN A 164 10.46 -19.39 33.67
CA GLN A 164 11.52 -18.43 34.02
C GLN A 164 11.00 -16.99 33.93
N VAL A 165 10.27 -16.65 32.86
CA VAL A 165 9.64 -15.31 32.72
C VAL A 165 8.68 -15.05 33.87
N ALA A 166 7.83 -16.02 34.25
CA ALA A 166 6.92 -15.90 35.39
C ALA A 166 7.67 -15.73 36.73
N ALA A 167 8.80 -16.41 36.91
CA ALA A 167 9.66 -16.24 38.07
C ALA A 167 10.21 -14.80 38.17
N GLU A 168 10.69 -14.24 37.06
CA GLU A 168 11.19 -12.86 36.98
C GLU A 168 10.07 -11.84 37.26
N VAL A 169 8.87 -12.04 36.72
CA VAL A 169 7.71 -11.18 37.03
C VAL A 169 7.42 -11.17 38.54
N VAL A 170 7.37 -12.34 39.18
CA VAL A 170 7.13 -12.46 40.62
C VAL A 170 8.27 -11.82 41.43
N HIS A 171 9.51 -12.00 40.99
CA HIS A 171 10.67 -11.38 41.63
C HIS A 171 10.57 -9.85 41.55
N ALA A 172 10.37 -9.28 40.37
CA ALA A 172 10.19 -7.84 40.17
C ALA A 172 9.01 -7.29 40.99
N TRP A 173 7.88 -7.99 41.05
CA TRP A 173 6.75 -7.56 41.89
C TRP A 173 7.11 -7.54 43.38
N ARG A 174 7.87 -8.52 43.89
CA ARG A 174 8.28 -8.58 45.30
C ARG A 174 9.20 -7.41 45.67
N GLU A 175 10.12 -7.08 44.78
CA GLU A 175 11.15 -6.06 45.02
C GLU A 175 10.67 -4.64 44.73
N LEU A 176 9.94 -4.43 43.63
CA LEU A 176 9.71 -3.09 43.06
C LEU A 176 8.29 -2.56 43.29
N SER A 177 7.28 -3.42 43.48
CA SER A 177 5.88 -2.97 43.47
C SER A 177 5.53 -2.00 44.59
N ALA A 178 6.14 -2.17 45.77
CA ALA A 178 5.89 -1.29 46.90
C ALA A 178 6.39 0.13 46.65
N THR A 179 7.54 0.27 45.99
CA THR A 179 8.12 1.56 45.58
C THR A 179 7.29 2.19 44.47
N ALA A 180 6.90 1.41 43.47
CA ALA A 180 6.05 1.88 42.37
C ALA A 180 4.70 2.43 42.90
N LEU A 181 4.10 1.80 43.92
CA LEU A 181 2.85 2.28 44.52
C LEU A 181 3.01 3.50 45.44
N ALA A 182 4.21 3.76 45.95
CA ALA A 182 4.47 4.91 46.81
C ALA A 182 4.58 6.22 46.01
N ASP A 183 4.87 6.14 44.71
CA ASP A 183 4.88 7.30 43.81
C ASP A 183 3.44 7.72 43.44
N ALA A 184 2.95 8.78 44.10
CA ALA A 184 1.63 9.34 43.83
C ALA A 184 1.51 10.00 42.44
N GLY A 185 2.63 10.41 41.83
CA GLY A 185 2.68 11.01 40.49
C GLY A 185 2.66 9.98 39.37
N ARG A 186 3.03 8.73 39.66
CA ARG A 186 3.14 7.62 38.68
C ARG A 186 1.90 7.46 37.79
N PRO A 187 0.65 7.37 38.28
CA PRO A 187 -0.50 7.21 37.39
C PRO A 187 -0.71 8.38 36.42
N ALA A 188 -0.35 9.60 36.82
CA ALA A 188 -0.39 10.77 35.93
C ALA A 188 0.75 10.74 34.91
N ALA A 189 1.96 10.35 35.34
CA ALA A 189 3.13 10.22 34.46
C ALA A 189 2.91 9.17 33.36
N LEU A 190 2.39 7.98 33.70
CA LEU A 190 2.05 6.96 32.70
C LEU A 190 0.93 7.41 31.77
N ALA A 191 -0.02 8.21 32.24
CA ALA A 191 -1.09 8.76 31.39
C ALA A 191 -0.57 9.83 30.41
N ALA A 192 0.41 10.64 30.81
CA ALA A 192 0.90 11.81 30.08
C ALA A 192 1.73 11.50 28.81
N ALA A 193 2.04 10.23 28.53
CA ALA A 193 2.62 9.81 27.26
C ALA A 193 1.70 10.22 26.07
N PRO A 194 2.24 10.39 24.84
CA PRO A 194 1.47 10.87 23.69
C PRO A 194 0.17 10.07 23.53
N SER A 195 -0.99 10.71 23.56
CA SER A 195 -2.25 10.00 23.30
C SER A 195 -2.35 9.72 21.81
N ALA A 196 -2.01 8.51 21.38
CA ALA A 196 -2.22 8.04 20.01
C ALA A 196 -3.16 6.84 20.01
N ARG A 197 -4.05 6.78 19.04
CA ARG A 197 -4.90 5.61 18.76
C ARG A 197 -4.20 4.73 17.73
N GLU A 198 -4.62 3.48 17.64
CA GLU A 198 -4.11 2.56 16.61
C GLU A 198 -4.41 3.08 15.19
N ALA A 199 -5.57 3.73 15.00
CA ALA A 199 -5.91 4.42 13.75
C ALA A 199 -4.93 5.55 13.40
N ASP A 200 -4.27 6.16 14.40
CA ASP A 200 -3.27 7.21 14.20
C ASP A 200 -1.87 6.61 13.91
N ALA A 201 -1.75 5.27 13.97
CA ALA A 201 -0.49 4.61 13.70
C ALA A 201 -0.09 4.79 12.24
N PRO A 202 1.21 5.01 11.95
CA PRO A 202 1.66 5.27 10.60
C PRO A 202 1.22 4.15 9.67
N TYR A 203 1.16 2.92 10.18
CA TYR A 203 0.82 1.71 9.44
C TYR A 203 -0.68 1.45 9.22
N SER A 204 -1.57 2.26 9.78
CA SER A 204 -3.02 2.12 9.57
C SER A 204 -3.42 2.78 8.25
N ALA A 205 -4.39 2.16 7.57
CA ALA A 205 -5.00 2.76 6.39
C ALA A 205 -6.08 3.76 6.83
N PRO A 206 -6.13 4.97 6.27
CA PRO A 206 -7.26 5.86 6.48
C PRO A 206 -8.58 5.17 6.11
N PRO A 207 -9.70 5.48 6.79
CA PRO A 207 -11.00 4.93 6.43
C PRO A 207 -11.32 5.14 4.94
N GLY A 208 -11.73 4.07 4.26
CA GLY A 208 -12.03 4.08 2.83
C GLY A 208 -10.82 4.02 1.89
N ALA A 209 -9.58 4.04 2.41
CA ALA A 209 -8.40 3.82 1.58
C ALA A 209 -8.33 2.36 1.12
N THR A 210 -8.16 2.15 -0.18
CA THR A 210 -7.96 0.85 -0.81
C THR A 210 -6.63 0.25 -0.37
N CYS A 211 -5.59 1.07 -0.32
CA CYS A 211 -4.27 0.69 0.18
C CYS A 211 -3.49 1.91 0.66
N VAL A 212 -2.34 1.67 1.29
CA VAL A 212 -1.39 2.72 1.65
C VAL A 212 -0.04 2.37 1.06
N VAL A 213 0.56 3.32 0.35
CA VAL A 213 1.93 3.20 -0.14
C VAL A 213 2.88 3.67 0.95
N ARG A 214 3.88 2.84 1.26
CA ARG A 214 4.83 3.03 2.37
C ARG A 214 6.25 2.94 1.85
N THR A 215 6.82 4.10 1.57
CA THR A 215 8.17 4.21 1.04
C THR A 215 9.08 4.91 2.03
N THR A 216 10.37 4.98 1.71
CA THR A 216 11.34 5.70 2.55
C THR A 216 11.12 7.20 2.52
N SER A 217 10.60 7.74 1.41
CA SER A 217 10.40 9.17 1.23
C SER A 217 9.02 9.66 1.70
N ALA A 218 7.98 8.82 1.62
CA ALA A 218 6.63 9.19 2.01
C ALA A 218 5.74 7.98 2.33
N THR A 219 4.68 8.26 3.09
CA THR A 219 3.52 7.40 3.29
C THR A 219 2.28 8.13 2.80
N TYR A 220 1.49 7.52 1.92
CA TYR A 220 0.27 8.13 1.41
C TYR A 220 -0.83 7.11 1.11
N PRO A 221 -2.10 7.45 1.36
CA PRO A 221 -3.23 6.60 1.02
C PRO A 221 -3.58 6.66 -0.47
N VAL A 222 -4.14 5.56 -0.97
CA VAL A 222 -4.76 5.47 -2.29
C VAL A 222 -6.23 5.09 -2.10
N PHE A 223 -7.11 5.91 -2.64
CA PHE A 223 -8.56 5.71 -2.62
C PHE A 223 -9.02 5.32 -4.01
N VAL A 224 -9.70 4.19 -4.14
CA VAL A 224 -10.32 3.72 -5.38
C VAL A 224 -11.79 3.47 -5.08
N SER A 225 -12.68 4.23 -5.71
CA SER A 225 -14.12 4.08 -5.52
C SER A 225 -14.88 4.57 -6.75
N TRP A 226 -16.13 4.16 -6.87
CA TRP A 226 -17.04 4.66 -7.90
C TRP A 226 -17.68 5.98 -7.46
N GLY A 227 -17.56 7.03 -8.27
CA GLY A 227 -18.12 8.35 -7.96
C GLY A 227 -17.41 9.07 -6.81
N ALA A 228 -16.10 8.86 -6.67
CA ALA A 228 -15.27 9.34 -5.57
C ALA A 228 -14.87 10.82 -5.68
N LEU A 229 -15.00 11.46 -6.85
CA LEU A 229 -14.54 12.84 -7.06
C LEU A 229 -15.10 13.88 -6.06
N PRO A 230 -16.37 13.81 -5.61
CA PRO A 230 -16.91 14.70 -4.58
C PRO A 230 -16.17 14.64 -3.23
N ASP A 231 -15.47 13.54 -2.93
CA ASP A 231 -14.70 13.39 -1.69
C ASP A 231 -13.33 14.08 -1.73
N LEU A 232 -12.88 14.58 -2.90
CA LEU A 232 -11.54 15.12 -3.11
C LEU A 232 -11.13 16.17 -2.06
N GLY A 233 -11.97 17.18 -1.85
CA GLY A 233 -11.67 18.25 -0.90
C GLY A 233 -11.56 17.74 0.54
N ARG A 234 -12.48 16.86 0.95
CA ARG A 234 -12.47 16.24 2.28
C ARG A 234 -11.20 15.41 2.49
N LEU A 235 -10.84 14.56 1.53
CA LEU A 235 -9.65 13.72 1.60
C LEU A 235 -8.36 14.54 1.65
N MET A 236 -8.31 15.67 0.92
CA MET A 236 -7.18 16.61 1.01
C MET A 236 -7.08 17.26 2.39
N ALA A 237 -8.21 17.67 2.97
CA ALA A 237 -8.25 18.21 4.33
C ALA A 237 -7.82 17.16 5.37
N ASP A 238 -8.29 15.92 5.25
CA ASP A 238 -7.90 14.79 6.11
C ASP A 238 -6.38 14.50 6.00
N ALA A 239 -5.78 14.73 4.83
CA ALA A 239 -4.34 14.65 4.60
C ALA A 239 -3.55 15.89 5.09
N GLY A 240 -4.21 16.84 5.75
CA GLY A 240 -3.61 18.06 6.30
C GLY A 240 -3.31 19.13 5.25
N LEU A 241 -3.91 19.06 4.07
CA LEU A 241 -3.76 20.06 3.02
C LEU A 241 -4.81 21.16 3.18
N ALA A 242 -4.36 22.42 3.10
CA ALA A 242 -5.19 23.61 3.27
C ALA A 242 -4.66 24.75 2.37
N GLY A 243 -5.35 25.88 2.36
CA GLY A 243 -4.97 27.04 1.55
C GLY A 243 -5.45 26.89 0.11
N ARG A 244 -4.55 26.99 -0.86
CA ARG A 244 -4.88 26.90 -2.29
C ARG A 244 -4.53 25.54 -2.90
N ALA A 245 -5.40 25.08 -3.79
CA ALA A 245 -5.19 23.98 -4.70
C ALA A 245 -4.98 24.51 -6.13
N TYR A 246 -3.88 24.11 -6.75
CA TYR A 246 -3.50 24.39 -8.12
C TYR A 246 -3.86 23.19 -9.00
N LEU A 247 -5.05 23.21 -9.60
CA LEU A 247 -5.56 22.12 -10.43
C LEU A 247 -4.95 22.20 -11.83
N ILE A 248 -4.15 21.20 -12.18
CA ILE A 248 -3.54 21.06 -13.51
C ILE A 248 -4.25 19.91 -14.23
N SER A 249 -4.72 20.17 -15.45
CA SER A 249 -5.45 19.20 -16.25
C SER A 249 -5.20 19.42 -17.75
N ASP A 250 -5.58 18.45 -18.58
CA ASP A 250 -5.66 18.67 -20.02
C ASP A 250 -7.04 19.20 -20.44
N SER A 251 -7.13 19.78 -21.63
CA SER A 251 -8.34 20.45 -22.11
C SER A 251 -9.58 19.56 -22.18
N MET A 252 -9.42 18.27 -22.48
CA MET A 252 -10.55 17.34 -22.60
C MET A 252 -11.05 16.89 -21.23
N VAL A 253 -10.13 16.62 -20.31
CA VAL A 253 -10.47 16.21 -18.93
C VAL A 253 -11.05 17.38 -18.15
N HIS A 254 -10.45 18.57 -18.20
CA HIS A 254 -10.94 19.75 -17.49
C HIS A 254 -12.37 20.12 -17.92
N ALA A 255 -12.64 20.09 -19.22
CA ALA A 255 -13.98 20.37 -19.75
C ALA A 255 -15.07 19.43 -19.21
N ARG A 256 -14.71 18.22 -18.77
CA ARG A 256 -15.64 17.21 -18.25
C ARG A 256 -15.72 17.19 -16.73
N TRP A 257 -14.56 17.21 -16.06
CA TRP A 257 -14.43 16.92 -14.64
C TRP A 257 -13.92 18.11 -13.83
N GLY A 258 -13.43 19.18 -14.48
CA GLY A 258 -12.85 20.35 -13.83
C GLY A 258 -13.82 21.03 -12.88
N ALA A 259 -15.06 21.29 -13.32
CA ALA A 259 -16.08 21.93 -12.49
C ALA A 259 -16.43 21.11 -11.23
N ALA A 260 -16.56 19.79 -11.37
CA ALA A 260 -16.85 18.89 -10.24
C ALA A 260 -15.68 18.83 -9.24
N ALA A 261 -14.44 18.78 -9.73
CA ALA A 261 -13.25 18.81 -8.90
C ALA A 261 -13.10 20.16 -8.17
N GLU A 262 -13.31 21.29 -8.88
CA GLU A 262 -13.30 22.63 -8.27
C GLU A 262 -14.34 22.76 -7.17
N GLU A 263 -15.56 22.26 -7.39
CA GLU A 263 -16.63 22.32 -6.40
C GLU A 263 -16.31 21.47 -5.16
N ALA A 264 -15.79 20.26 -5.35
CA ALA A 264 -15.36 19.39 -4.25
C ALA A 264 -14.27 20.06 -3.38
N LEU A 265 -13.30 20.72 -4.01
CA LEU A 265 -12.23 21.46 -3.33
C LEU A 265 -12.76 22.69 -2.59
N ARG A 266 -13.63 23.49 -3.22
CA ARG A 266 -14.21 24.69 -2.61
C ARG A 266 -15.12 24.35 -1.43
N THR A 267 -15.88 23.26 -1.53
CA THR A 267 -16.75 22.78 -0.44
C THR A 267 -15.94 22.46 0.83
N ALA A 268 -14.70 21.99 0.68
CA ALA A 268 -13.78 21.76 1.79
C ALA A 268 -13.01 23.02 2.25
N GLY A 269 -13.35 24.19 1.70
CA GLY A 269 -12.76 25.47 2.09
C GLY A 269 -11.43 25.82 1.40
N LEU A 270 -11.00 25.06 0.38
CA LEU A 270 -9.80 25.40 -0.38
C LEU A 270 -10.09 26.51 -1.39
N GLN A 271 -9.12 27.42 -1.57
CA GLN A 271 -9.07 28.26 -2.75
C GLN A 271 -8.64 27.42 -3.95
N VAL A 272 -9.20 27.68 -5.14
CA VAL A 272 -8.86 26.89 -6.33
C VAL A 272 -8.46 27.81 -7.47
N ALA A 273 -7.30 27.55 -8.05
CA ALA A 273 -6.86 28.08 -9.32
C ALA A 273 -6.54 26.90 -10.25
N TRP A 274 -6.82 27.02 -11.54
CA TRP A 274 -6.57 25.94 -12.49
C TRP A 274 -5.76 26.39 -13.70
N HIS A 275 -5.05 25.43 -14.30
CA HIS A 275 -4.30 25.59 -15.53
C HIS A 275 -4.56 24.39 -16.44
N VAL A 276 -4.83 24.69 -17.71
CA VAL A 276 -5.14 23.68 -18.72
C VAL A 276 -4.04 23.62 -19.77
N VAL A 277 -3.55 22.42 -20.04
CA VAL A 277 -2.61 22.14 -21.14
C VAL A 277 -3.32 21.47 -22.31
N PRO A 278 -2.77 21.51 -23.54
CA PRO A 278 -3.33 20.76 -24.65
C PRO A 278 -3.36 19.25 -24.36
N THR A 279 -4.36 18.54 -24.89
CA THR A 279 -4.45 17.08 -24.74
C THR A 279 -3.40 16.37 -25.61
N GLY A 280 -2.82 15.29 -25.09
CA GLY A 280 -1.90 14.40 -25.80
C GLY A 280 -0.48 14.36 -25.24
N GLU A 281 0.28 13.34 -25.63
CA GLU A 281 1.62 13.06 -25.09
C GLU A 281 2.66 14.15 -25.43
N THR A 282 2.42 14.96 -26.47
CA THR A 282 3.31 16.08 -26.85
C THR A 282 3.33 17.20 -25.81
N SER A 283 2.28 17.34 -25.01
CA SER A 283 2.24 18.28 -23.87
C SER A 283 3.14 17.84 -22.72
N LYS A 284 3.63 16.60 -22.72
CA LYS A 284 4.54 16.09 -21.70
C LYS A 284 5.97 16.57 -21.95
N SER A 285 6.20 17.88 -21.91
CA SER A 285 7.45 18.52 -22.32
C SER A 285 7.98 19.51 -21.29
N LEU A 286 9.28 19.85 -21.38
CA LEU A 286 9.88 20.91 -20.55
C LEU A 286 9.27 22.28 -20.87
N GLU A 287 8.91 22.52 -22.13
CA GLU A 287 8.28 23.75 -22.57
C GLU A 287 6.92 23.95 -21.90
N THR A 288 6.09 22.89 -21.83
CA THR A 288 4.81 22.93 -21.12
C THR A 288 5.02 23.02 -19.60
N ALA A 289 6.04 22.37 -19.03
CA ALA A 289 6.37 22.55 -17.62
C ALA A 289 6.75 24.02 -17.32
N ALA A 290 7.48 24.68 -18.21
CA ALA A 290 7.84 26.10 -18.07
C ALA A 290 6.60 27.01 -18.05
N THR A 291 5.61 26.77 -18.92
CA THR A 291 4.37 27.57 -18.91
C THR A 291 3.59 27.40 -17.59
N ILE A 292 3.63 26.20 -17.00
CA ILE A 292 3.01 25.95 -15.69
C ILE A 292 3.79 26.68 -14.58
N TYR A 293 5.14 26.72 -14.64
CA TYR A 293 5.93 27.49 -13.68
C TYR A 293 5.59 28.99 -13.75
N ASP A 294 5.53 29.57 -14.95
CA ASP A 294 5.15 30.97 -15.14
C ASP A 294 3.76 31.26 -14.55
N TRP A 295 2.82 30.35 -14.77
CA TRP A 295 1.50 30.43 -14.17
C TRP A 295 1.55 30.36 -12.64
N LEU A 296 2.25 29.40 -12.03
CA LEU A 296 2.41 29.30 -10.57
C LEU A 296 3.05 30.56 -9.96
N VAL A 297 4.05 31.14 -10.64
CA VAL A 297 4.64 32.44 -10.24
C VAL A 297 3.60 33.55 -10.27
N SER A 298 2.78 33.61 -11.32
CA SER A 298 1.71 34.62 -11.43
C SER A 298 0.66 34.48 -10.32
N GLN A 299 0.39 33.24 -9.88
CA GLN A 299 -0.51 32.95 -8.77
C GLN A 299 0.10 33.19 -7.39
N ARG A 300 1.42 33.47 -7.33
CA ARG A 300 2.21 33.57 -6.10
C ARG A 300 2.16 32.30 -5.25
N ALA A 301 2.32 31.14 -5.90
CA ALA A 301 2.21 29.86 -5.24
C ALA A 301 3.21 29.67 -4.08
N GLU A 302 2.69 29.20 -2.95
CA GLU A 302 3.45 28.99 -1.72
C GLU A 302 3.74 27.50 -1.46
N ARG A 303 4.79 27.20 -0.70
CA ARG A 303 5.25 25.82 -0.46
C ARG A 303 4.25 24.91 0.27
N GLY A 304 3.32 25.49 1.02
CA GLY A 304 2.30 24.74 1.76
C GLY A 304 1.06 24.37 0.93
N GLU A 305 0.95 24.92 -0.28
CA GLU A 305 -0.21 24.78 -1.17
C GLU A 305 -0.02 23.60 -2.13
N ALA A 306 -1.12 22.98 -2.57
CA ALA A 306 -1.08 21.71 -3.26
C ALA A 306 -1.27 21.83 -4.77
N ILE A 307 -0.52 21.05 -5.55
CA ILE A 307 -0.84 20.76 -6.95
C ILE A 307 -1.79 19.56 -7.00
N VAL A 308 -2.89 19.70 -7.74
CA VAL A 308 -3.86 18.62 -8.00
C VAL A 308 -3.77 18.25 -9.49
N ALA A 309 -3.26 17.05 -9.77
CA ALA A 309 -3.12 16.52 -11.12
C ALA A 309 -4.39 15.75 -11.53
N LEU A 310 -5.30 16.40 -12.25
CA LEU A 310 -6.55 15.82 -12.73
C LEU A 310 -6.42 15.41 -14.20
N GLY A 311 -6.22 14.12 -14.47
CA GLY A 311 -6.09 13.64 -15.86
C GLY A 311 -5.49 12.25 -16.01
N GLY A 312 -5.11 11.90 -17.24
CA GLY A 312 -4.40 10.66 -17.55
C GLY A 312 -2.93 10.66 -17.09
N GLY A 313 -2.17 9.66 -17.52
CA GLY A 313 -0.77 9.46 -17.10
C GLY A 313 0.13 10.64 -17.48
N MET A 314 -0.10 11.25 -18.66
CA MET A 314 0.61 12.45 -19.09
C MET A 314 0.48 13.60 -18.08
N VAL A 315 -0.76 13.90 -17.64
CA VAL A 315 -1.02 14.98 -16.67
C VAL A 315 -0.42 14.62 -15.32
N CYS A 316 -0.55 13.37 -14.87
CA CYS A 316 0.04 12.90 -13.62
C CYS A 316 1.56 13.14 -13.59
N ASP A 317 2.25 12.73 -14.64
CA ASP A 317 3.70 12.88 -14.73
C ASP A 317 4.16 14.33 -14.90
N LEU A 318 3.49 15.12 -15.76
CA LEU A 318 3.82 16.52 -16.00
C LEU A 318 3.59 17.37 -14.74
N ALA A 319 2.38 17.29 -14.15
CA ALA A 319 2.04 18.04 -12.95
C ALA A 319 2.86 17.55 -11.75
N GLY A 320 3.16 16.25 -11.68
CA GLY A 320 4.04 15.68 -10.66
C GLY A 320 5.48 16.18 -10.78
N PHE A 321 6.03 16.29 -11.99
CA PHE A 321 7.35 16.86 -12.24
C PHE A 321 7.41 18.34 -11.85
N VAL A 322 6.36 19.09 -12.21
CA VAL A 322 6.21 20.49 -11.77
C VAL A 322 6.16 20.59 -10.25
N ALA A 323 5.37 19.74 -9.58
CA ALA A 323 5.27 19.70 -8.13
C ALA A 323 6.63 19.40 -7.46
N ALA A 324 7.39 18.47 -8.03
CA ALA A 324 8.70 18.07 -7.51
C ALA A 324 9.75 19.20 -7.58
N THR A 325 9.65 20.09 -8.58
CA THR A 325 10.71 21.04 -8.93
C THR A 325 10.37 22.49 -8.58
N PHE A 326 9.11 22.89 -8.68
CA PHE A 326 8.68 24.23 -8.31
C PHE A 326 8.86 24.48 -6.81
N ALA A 327 9.45 25.61 -6.45
CA ALA A 327 9.83 25.95 -5.06
C ALA A 327 10.61 24.86 -4.28
N ARG A 328 11.22 23.90 -4.99
CA ARG A 328 11.87 22.67 -4.50
C ARG A 328 10.91 21.64 -3.85
N GLY A 329 9.64 21.63 -4.26
CA GLY A 329 8.65 20.65 -3.81
C GLY A 329 7.39 21.30 -3.27
N LEU A 330 6.26 21.09 -3.95
CA LEU A 330 4.90 21.37 -3.47
C LEU A 330 4.15 20.06 -3.21
N PRO A 331 3.30 19.99 -2.17
CA PRO A 331 2.35 18.89 -2.01
C PRO A 331 1.65 18.51 -3.32
N LEU A 332 1.64 17.22 -3.65
CA LEU A 332 1.04 16.68 -4.88
C LEU A 332 -0.15 15.80 -4.54
N VAL A 333 -1.24 15.92 -5.30
CA VAL A 333 -2.41 15.04 -5.24
C VAL A 333 -2.68 14.52 -6.65
N HIS A 334 -2.77 13.20 -6.82
CA HIS A 334 -3.17 12.61 -8.11
C HIS A 334 -4.66 12.30 -8.12
N VAL A 335 -5.33 12.71 -9.19
CA VAL A 335 -6.73 12.37 -9.49
C VAL A 335 -6.76 11.74 -10.90
N PRO A 336 -6.28 10.49 -11.05
CA PRO A 336 -6.17 9.84 -12.34
C PRO A 336 -7.54 9.58 -12.98
N THR A 337 -7.69 9.91 -14.26
CA THR A 337 -8.96 9.76 -15.01
C THR A 337 -8.88 8.78 -16.20
N SER A 338 -7.76 8.08 -16.35
CA SER A 338 -7.62 6.97 -17.29
C SER A 338 -7.25 5.70 -16.53
N LEU A 339 -7.66 4.53 -17.04
CA LEU A 339 -7.40 3.27 -16.37
C LEU A 339 -5.90 3.04 -16.20
N LEU A 340 -5.12 3.31 -17.25
CA LEU A 340 -3.65 3.24 -17.21
C LEU A 340 -3.06 4.15 -16.11
N ALA A 341 -3.58 5.36 -15.94
CA ALA A 341 -3.10 6.25 -14.90
C ALA A 341 -3.46 5.76 -13.49
N MET A 342 -4.66 5.20 -13.30
CA MET A 342 -5.13 4.69 -12.01
C MET A 342 -4.25 3.54 -11.53
N VAL A 343 -3.99 2.57 -12.40
CA VAL A 343 -3.30 1.31 -12.03
C VAL A 343 -1.80 1.41 -12.16
N ASP A 344 -1.29 2.39 -12.93
CA ASP A 344 0.13 2.58 -13.16
C ASP A 344 0.60 3.99 -12.75
N ALA A 345 0.49 5.00 -13.61
CA ALA A 345 1.21 6.28 -13.44
C ALA A 345 1.01 6.99 -12.08
N ALA A 346 -0.19 6.99 -11.51
CA ALA A 346 -0.49 7.71 -10.27
C ALA A 346 0.12 7.08 -9.01
N VAL A 347 0.59 5.82 -9.10
CA VAL A 347 1.14 5.06 -7.96
C VAL A 347 2.57 4.63 -8.28
N GLY A 348 3.56 5.17 -7.56
CA GLY A 348 4.97 4.79 -7.78
C GLY A 348 5.98 5.93 -7.72
N GLY A 349 5.51 7.18 -7.67
CA GLY A 349 6.33 8.38 -7.50
C GLY A 349 7.23 8.73 -8.67
N LYS A 350 7.20 7.99 -9.78
CA LYS A 350 7.96 8.35 -10.99
C LYS A 350 7.18 9.44 -11.72
N VAL A 351 7.76 10.64 -11.77
CA VAL A 351 7.18 11.79 -12.47
C VAL A 351 8.20 12.31 -13.47
N ALA A 352 7.78 12.63 -14.69
CA ALA A 352 8.72 12.96 -15.75
C ALA A 352 8.12 13.79 -16.87
N VAL A 353 9.00 14.42 -17.63
CA VAL A 353 8.71 15.00 -18.94
C VAL A 353 9.57 14.35 -20.01
N ASN A 354 9.08 14.38 -21.25
CA ASN A 354 9.79 13.87 -22.40
C ASN A 354 10.83 14.89 -22.90
N GLN A 355 11.93 14.36 -23.44
CA GLN A 355 12.85 15.10 -24.29
C GLN A 355 12.60 14.65 -25.74
N LYS A 356 12.94 15.48 -26.73
CA LYS A 356 12.64 15.25 -28.16
C LYS A 356 13.01 13.85 -28.67
N GLU A 357 14.12 13.30 -28.21
CA GLU A 357 14.65 12.00 -28.61
C GLU A 357 14.40 10.89 -27.57
N ALA A 358 13.82 11.19 -26.39
CA ALA A 358 13.66 10.21 -25.32
C ALA A 358 12.46 10.48 -24.39
N LYS A 359 11.55 9.50 -24.29
CA LYS A 359 10.44 9.53 -23.33
C LYS A 359 10.91 9.37 -21.89
N ASN A 360 10.26 10.08 -20.97
CA ASN A 360 10.43 9.98 -19.51
C ASN A 360 11.89 10.13 -19.02
N LEU A 361 12.77 10.76 -19.82
CA LEU A 361 14.19 10.85 -19.51
C LEU A 361 14.48 11.84 -18.38
N ILE A 362 13.70 12.92 -18.30
CA ILE A 362 13.90 14.01 -17.36
C ILE A 362 12.79 13.94 -16.32
N GLY A 363 13.13 13.61 -15.08
CA GLY A 363 12.12 13.35 -14.06
C GLY A 363 12.67 13.32 -12.64
N ALA A 364 11.79 12.96 -11.71
CA ALA A 364 12.10 12.80 -10.30
C ALA A 364 11.34 11.61 -9.70
N PHE A 365 11.83 11.10 -8.56
CA PHE A 365 11.03 10.29 -7.65
C PHE A 365 10.36 11.25 -6.64
N TYR A 366 9.06 11.50 -6.82
CA TYR A 366 8.27 12.43 -6.02
C TYR A 366 6.90 11.83 -5.69
N GLN A 367 6.66 11.56 -4.41
CA GLN A 367 5.43 10.89 -3.96
C GLN A 367 4.29 11.90 -3.74
N PRO A 368 3.04 11.54 -4.09
CA PRO A 368 1.88 12.34 -3.73
C PRO A 368 1.58 12.25 -2.23
N ARG A 369 0.69 13.14 -1.76
CA ARG A 369 0.09 13.12 -0.42
C ARG A 369 -1.12 12.19 -0.35
N LEU A 370 -1.82 12.02 -1.48
CA LEU A 370 -2.86 11.01 -1.68
C LEU A 370 -3.10 10.78 -3.17
N VAL A 371 -3.72 9.65 -3.50
CA VAL A 371 -4.26 9.36 -4.83
C VAL A 371 -5.76 9.09 -4.70
N LEU A 372 -6.57 9.74 -5.54
CA LEU A 372 -8.02 9.53 -5.62
C LEU A 372 -8.41 9.07 -7.03
N ALA A 373 -8.64 7.77 -7.19
CA ALA A 373 -9.13 7.17 -8.43
C ALA A 373 -10.65 7.03 -8.37
N ASP A 374 -11.36 7.94 -9.04
CA ASP A 374 -12.79 7.81 -9.29
C ASP A 374 -13.02 6.95 -10.55
N VAL A 375 -13.43 5.70 -10.34
CA VAL A 375 -13.63 4.71 -11.41
C VAL A 375 -14.72 5.14 -12.41
N SER A 376 -15.70 5.94 -11.99
CA SER A 376 -16.77 6.42 -12.88
C SER A 376 -16.25 7.32 -13.99
N THR A 377 -15.08 7.95 -13.83
CA THR A 377 -14.46 8.80 -14.86
C THR A 377 -14.13 8.02 -16.14
N LEU A 378 -13.91 6.70 -16.01
CA LEU A 378 -13.64 5.79 -17.13
C LEU A 378 -14.81 5.68 -18.12
N GLN A 379 -16.04 5.99 -17.70
CA GLN A 379 -17.22 6.00 -18.59
C GLN A 379 -17.09 7.01 -19.72
N SER A 380 -16.25 8.03 -19.53
CA SER A 380 -15.99 9.06 -20.55
C SER A 380 -14.77 8.74 -21.43
N LEU A 381 -13.97 7.74 -21.06
CA LEU A 381 -12.70 7.45 -21.72
C LEU A 381 -12.94 6.85 -23.12
N PRO A 382 -12.15 7.22 -24.15
CA PRO A 382 -12.26 6.57 -25.46
C PRO A 382 -12.09 5.05 -25.34
N PRO A 383 -12.90 4.22 -26.02
CA PRO A 383 -12.86 2.76 -25.85
C PRO A 383 -11.46 2.14 -26.04
N ARG A 384 -10.67 2.64 -27.00
CA ARG A 384 -9.31 2.16 -27.26
C ARG A 384 -8.35 2.45 -26.09
N GLU A 385 -8.47 3.60 -25.44
CA GLU A 385 -7.68 3.98 -24.26
C GLU A 385 -8.07 3.13 -23.04
N LEU A 386 -9.36 2.82 -22.89
CA LEU A 386 -9.85 1.91 -21.86
C LEU A 386 -9.28 0.51 -22.05
N ILE A 387 -9.37 -0.04 -23.27
CA ILE A 387 -8.80 -1.34 -23.64
C ILE A 387 -7.30 -1.38 -23.34
N SER A 388 -6.56 -0.36 -23.76
CA SER A 388 -5.12 -0.23 -23.48
C SER A 388 -4.82 -0.29 -21.97
N GLY A 389 -5.64 0.34 -21.12
CA GLY A 389 -5.45 0.28 -19.66
C GLY A 389 -5.59 -1.12 -19.04
N TRP A 390 -6.40 -2.01 -19.63
CA TRP A 390 -6.58 -3.37 -19.11
C TRP A 390 -5.32 -4.23 -19.21
N ALA A 391 -4.40 -3.90 -20.12
CA ALA A 391 -3.14 -4.62 -20.27
C ALA A 391 -2.34 -4.63 -18.97
N GLU A 392 -2.32 -3.51 -18.25
CA GLU A 392 -1.61 -3.35 -16.98
C GLU A 392 -2.27 -4.11 -15.83
N VAL A 393 -3.61 -4.14 -15.80
CA VAL A 393 -4.38 -4.92 -14.82
C VAL A 393 -4.13 -6.41 -15.02
N ILE A 394 -4.21 -6.89 -16.27
CA ILE A 394 -3.91 -8.27 -16.64
C ILE A 394 -2.45 -8.61 -16.26
N LYS A 395 -1.50 -7.71 -16.57
CA LYS A 395 -0.10 -7.86 -16.18
C LYS A 395 0.04 -8.08 -14.67
N HIS A 396 -0.58 -7.25 -13.84
CA HIS A 396 -0.53 -7.40 -12.38
C HIS A 396 -1.06 -8.76 -11.91
N ALA A 397 -2.18 -9.23 -12.48
CA ALA A 397 -2.72 -10.55 -12.19
C ALA A 397 -1.73 -11.67 -12.54
N LEU A 398 -1.18 -11.64 -13.75
CA LEU A 398 -0.24 -12.66 -14.24
C LEU A 398 1.04 -12.74 -13.40
N ILE A 399 1.56 -11.62 -12.92
CA ILE A 399 2.84 -11.59 -12.18
C ILE A 399 2.69 -11.69 -10.66
N MET A 400 1.49 -11.49 -10.09
CA MET A 400 1.32 -11.42 -8.63
C MET A 400 0.09 -12.10 -8.05
N ASP A 401 -0.98 -12.34 -8.83
CA ASP A 401 -2.29 -12.63 -8.24
C ASP A 401 -3.21 -13.48 -9.13
N GLU A 402 -3.26 -14.79 -8.83
CA GLU A 402 -4.10 -15.75 -9.54
C GLU A 402 -5.61 -15.50 -9.31
N GLU A 403 -6.01 -15.02 -8.14
CA GLU A 403 -7.42 -14.73 -7.88
C GLU A 403 -7.89 -13.50 -8.66
N LEU A 404 -7.05 -12.47 -8.80
CA LEU A 404 -7.33 -11.35 -9.70
C LEU A 404 -7.48 -11.85 -11.15
N LEU A 405 -6.66 -12.82 -11.57
CA LEU A 405 -6.78 -13.42 -12.90
C LEU A 405 -8.13 -14.12 -13.07
N ARG A 406 -8.55 -14.93 -12.09
CA ARG A 406 -9.87 -15.59 -12.10
C ARG A 406 -11.01 -14.57 -12.12
N LEU A 407 -10.91 -13.50 -11.34
CA LEU A 407 -11.92 -12.44 -11.31
C LEU A 407 -12.09 -11.77 -12.69
N LEU A 408 -10.97 -11.51 -13.39
CA LEU A 408 -10.96 -10.99 -14.76
C LEU A 408 -11.60 -11.99 -15.74
N GLU A 409 -11.31 -13.28 -15.61
CA GLU A 409 -11.85 -14.34 -16.47
C GLU A 409 -13.36 -14.55 -16.28
N GLU A 410 -13.82 -14.56 -15.03
CA GLU A 410 -15.22 -14.81 -14.70
C GLU A 410 -16.12 -13.62 -15.06
N ASN A 411 -15.58 -12.39 -15.05
CA ASN A 411 -16.37 -11.17 -15.15
C ASN A 411 -15.99 -10.26 -16.33
N ALA A 412 -15.26 -10.77 -17.33
CA ALA A 412 -14.70 -9.96 -18.42
C ALA A 412 -15.71 -9.01 -19.07
N GLU A 413 -16.92 -9.47 -19.38
CA GLU A 413 -17.95 -8.65 -20.03
C GLU A 413 -18.53 -7.58 -19.09
N ALA A 414 -18.71 -7.91 -17.81
CA ALA A 414 -19.16 -6.94 -16.80
C ALA A 414 -18.10 -5.87 -16.55
N ILE A 415 -16.82 -6.24 -16.54
CA ILE A 415 -15.68 -5.33 -16.38
C ILE A 415 -15.52 -4.45 -17.64
N ALA A 416 -15.57 -5.03 -18.83
CA ALA A 416 -15.46 -4.31 -20.09
C ALA A 416 -16.61 -3.29 -20.30
N SER A 417 -17.79 -3.57 -19.73
CA SER A 417 -18.93 -2.65 -19.70
C SER A 417 -18.95 -1.70 -18.48
N LEU A 418 -17.89 -1.69 -17.68
CA LEU A 418 -17.71 -0.83 -16.50
C LEU A 418 -18.83 -0.99 -15.44
N GLN A 419 -19.25 -2.22 -15.15
CA GLN A 419 -20.19 -2.48 -14.06
C GLN A 419 -19.57 -2.02 -12.72
N PRO A 420 -20.24 -1.15 -11.93
CA PRO A 420 -19.59 -0.40 -10.86
C PRO A 420 -18.84 -1.25 -9.82
N ALA A 421 -19.50 -2.28 -9.26
CA ALA A 421 -18.94 -3.06 -8.17
C ALA A 421 -17.69 -3.85 -8.60
N VAL A 422 -17.82 -4.71 -9.61
CA VAL A 422 -16.73 -5.60 -10.05
C VAL A 422 -15.57 -4.82 -10.68
N THR A 423 -15.87 -3.75 -11.43
CA THR A 423 -14.81 -2.92 -12.03
C THR A 423 -14.00 -2.21 -10.96
N THR A 424 -14.67 -1.68 -9.92
CA THR A 424 -14.00 -1.02 -8.79
C THR A 424 -13.15 -2.03 -8.01
N GLU A 425 -13.65 -3.24 -7.77
CA GLU A 425 -12.92 -4.30 -7.08
C GLU A 425 -11.64 -4.70 -7.82
N VAL A 426 -11.73 -4.96 -9.12
CA VAL A 426 -10.59 -5.33 -9.99
C VAL A 426 -9.52 -4.24 -10.00
N ILE A 427 -9.93 -2.98 -10.20
CA ILE A 427 -9.00 -1.85 -10.21
C ILE A 427 -8.38 -1.66 -8.83
N SER A 428 -9.17 -1.74 -7.77
CA SER A 428 -8.70 -1.62 -6.38
C SER A 428 -7.61 -2.65 -6.06
N ARG A 429 -7.84 -3.91 -6.45
CA ARG A 429 -6.89 -5.01 -6.26
C ARG A 429 -5.61 -4.79 -7.06
N SER A 430 -5.72 -4.43 -8.33
CA SER A 430 -4.59 -4.08 -9.20
C SER A 430 -3.72 -2.95 -8.61
N VAL A 431 -4.35 -1.88 -8.15
CA VAL A 431 -3.68 -0.74 -7.50
C VAL A 431 -2.97 -1.16 -6.22
N ALA A 432 -3.62 -1.99 -5.39
CA ALA A 432 -3.02 -2.49 -4.15
C ALA A 432 -1.79 -3.36 -4.40
N LEU A 433 -1.80 -4.22 -5.44
CA LEU A 433 -0.65 -5.02 -5.84
C LEU A 433 0.53 -4.13 -6.26
N LYS A 434 0.26 -3.10 -7.08
CA LYS A 434 1.30 -2.15 -7.47
C LYS A 434 1.84 -1.36 -6.26
N ALA A 435 0.96 -0.90 -5.38
CA ALA A 435 1.32 -0.19 -4.17
C ALA A 435 2.23 -1.03 -3.26
N ALA A 436 1.99 -2.34 -3.15
CA ALA A 436 2.85 -3.25 -2.40
C ALA A 436 4.25 -3.31 -3.00
N VAL A 437 4.37 -3.52 -4.31
CA VAL A 437 5.68 -3.55 -5.00
C VAL A 437 6.44 -2.23 -4.85
N VAL A 438 5.76 -1.09 -4.97
CA VAL A 438 6.36 0.24 -4.77
C VAL A 438 6.82 0.43 -3.32
N SER A 439 6.05 -0.08 -2.35
CA SER A 439 6.39 -0.01 -0.92
C SER A 439 7.55 -0.93 -0.51
N GLU A 440 7.86 -1.93 -1.34
CA GLU A 440 9.04 -2.80 -1.20
C GLU A 440 10.27 -2.20 -1.90
N ASP A 441 10.09 -1.50 -3.01
CA ASP A 441 11.18 -1.06 -3.88
C ASP A 441 10.90 0.27 -4.59
N GLU A 442 10.88 1.35 -3.79
CA GLU A 442 10.56 2.70 -4.24
C GLU A 442 11.41 3.16 -5.43
N ARG A 443 12.73 2.97 -5.32
CA ARG A 443 13.75 3.50 -6.26
C ARG A 443 14.35 2.45 -7.18
N GLU A 444 13.74 1.26 -7.25
CA GLU A 444 14.22 0.14 -8.08
C GLU A 444 15.63 -0.37 -7.70
N GLU A 445 16.01 -0.22 -6.43
CA GLU A 445 17.33 -0.56 -5.90
C GLU A 445 17.46 -2.05 -5.57
N THR A 446 16.37 -2.67 -5.10
CA THR A 446 16.36 -4.10 -4.74
C THR A 446 16.12 -5.01 -5.95
N GLY A 447 15.58 -4.44 -7.02
CA GLY A 447 15.20 -5.15 -8.24
C GLY A 447 13.84 -5.82 -8.16
N ARG A 448 13.14 -5.78 -7.02
CA ARG A 448 11.78 -6.31 -6.85
C ARG A 448 10.81 -5.66 -7.83
N ARG A 449 10.88 -4.34 -8.02
CA ARG A 449 10.02 -3.59 -8.95
C ARG A 449 10.21 -3.99 -10.42
N THR A 450 11.28 -4.72 -10.74
CA THR A 450 11.55 -5.20 -12.10
C THR A 450 10.44 -6.11 -12.63
N ILE A 451 9.73 -6.86 -11.77
CA ILE A 451 8.64 -7.76 -12.22
C ILE A 451 7.54 -7.03 -12.98
N LEU A 452 7.33 -5.73 -12.70
CA LEU A 452 6.33 -4.90 -13.38
C LEU A 452 6.67 -4.68 -14.86
N ASN A 453 7.88 -5.06 -15.29
CA ASN A 453 8.30 -5.00 -16.69
C ASN A 453 7.93 -6.25 -17.51
N TYR A 454 7.09 -7.16 -17.00
CA TYR A 454 6.57 -8.25 -17.82
C TYR A 454 5.90 -7.69 -19.08
N GLY A 455 6.31 -8.21 -20.24
CA GLY A 455 5.94 -7.71 -21.57
C GLY A 455 6.61 -6.40 -22.03
N HIS A 456 7.22 -5.62 -21.13
CA HIS A 456 7.72 -4.28 -21.48
C HIS A 456 8.98 -4.29 -22.34
N THR A 457 9.81 -5.34 -22.28
CA THR A 457 11.03 -5.40 -23.11
C THR A 457 10.67 -5.35 -24.59
N ILE A 458 9.77 -6.23 -25.06
CA ILE A 458 9.28 -6.22 -26.43
C ILE A 458 8.36 -5.02 -26.66
N GLY A 459 7.48 -4.69 -25.71
CA GLY A 459 6.56 -3.55 -25.81
C GLY A 459 7.27 -2.22 -26.07
N HIS A 460 8.28 -1.86 -25.29
CA HIS A 460 9.08 -0.65 -25.52
C HIS A 460 9.83 -0.71 -26.86
N GLY A 461 10.32 -1.89 -27.25
CA GLY A 461 10.94 -2.10 -28.56
C GLY A 461 9.97 -1.77 -29.70
N LEU A 462 8.72 -2.22 -29.61
CA LEU A 462 7.66 -1.92 -30.56
C LEU A 462 7.32 -0.42 -30.59
N GLU A 463 7.12 0.18 -29.42
CA GLU A 463 6.82 1.62 -29.32
C GLU A 463 7.92 2.49 -29.94
N ALA A 464 9.19 2.19 -29.63
CA ALA A 464 10.33 2.92 -30.16
C ALA A 464 10.51 2.70 -31.67
N ALA A 465 10.36 1.46 -32.15
CA ALA A 465 10.46 1.14 -33.57
C ALA A 465 9.33 1.74 -34.42
N ALA A 466 8.16 1.95 -33.83
CA ALA A 466 7.03 2.66 -34.42
C ALA A 466 7.09 4.19 -34.24
N GLU A 467 8.21 4.71 -33.71
CA GLU A 467 8.41 6.14 -33.42
C GLU A 467 7.29 6.74 -32.55
N TYR A 468 6.72 5.91 -31.67
CA TYR A 468 5.59 6.22 -30.81
C TYR A 468 4.31 6.65 -31.55
N THR A 469 4.12 6.17 -32.77
CA THR A 469 2.94 6.43 -33.60
C THR A 469 2.10 5.17 -33.79
N GLY A 470 0.78 5.34 -33.96
CA GLY A 470 -0.12 4.26 -34.37
C GLY A 470 -0.49 3.22 -33.30
N MET A 471 0.31 3.05 -32.25
CA MET A 471 0.11 2.06 -31.18
C MET A 471 0.08 2.72 -29.79
N LEU A 472 -0.86 2.30 -28.94
CA LEU A 472 -0.92 2.71 -27.54
C LEU A 472 -0.02 1.81 -26.68
N HIS A 473 0.43 2.34 -25.54
CA HIS A 473 1.34 1.63 -24.64
C HIS A 473 0.81 0.24 -24.22
N GLY A 474 -0.46 0.14 -23.82
CA GLY A 474 -1.04 -1.13 -23.39
C GLY A 474 -1.18 -2.16 -24.52
N GLU A 475 -1.36 -1.70 -25.77
CA GLU A 475 -1.33 -2.58 -26.94
C GLU A 475 0.07 -3.17 -27.14
N ALA A 476 1.11 -2.35 -27.04
CA ALA A 476 2.50 -2.80 -27.13
C ALA A 476 2.87 -3.76 -25.99
N VAL A 477 2.45 -3.46 -24.76
CA VAL A 477 2.65 -4.33 -23.59
C VAL A 477 1.93 -5.66 -23.77
N ALA A 478 0.71 -5.68 -24.32
CA ALA A 478 -0.03 -6.92 -24.59
C ALA A 478 0.69 -7.83 -25.60
N VAL A 479 1.15 -7.27 -26.73
CA VAL A 479 1.99 -8.01 -27.71
C VAL A 479 3.28 -8.49 -27.05
N GLY A 480 3.88 -7.65 -26.22
CA GLY A 480 5.09 -8.01 -25.48
C GLY A 480 4.88 -9.13 -24.47
N MET A 481 3.74 -9.17 -23.77
CA MET A 481 3.38 -10.28 -22.87
C MET A 481 3.17 -11.58 -23.65
N ALA A 482 2.55 -11.52 -24.83
CA ALA A 482 2.41 -12.68 -25.73
C ALA A 482 3.79 -13.21 -26.17
N GLY A 483 4.72 -12.30 -26.50
CA GLY A 483 6.11 -12.63 -26.82
C GLY A 483 6.87 -13.24 -25.64
N ALA A 484 6.75 -12.64 -24.45
CA ALA A 484 7.39 -13.14 -23.24
C ALA A 484 6.89 -14.54 -22.86
N ALA A 485 5.58 -14.80 -22.95
CA ALA A 485 5.01 -16.14 -22.75
C ALA A 485 5.56 -17.15 -23.76
N ARG A 486 5.68 -16.76 -25.04
CA ARG A 486 6.21 -17.64 -26.09
C ARG A 486 7.67 -17.99 -25.87
N ILE A 487 8.50 -17.01 -25.48
CA ILE A 487 9.89 -17.24 -25.09
C ILE A 487 9.94 -18.20 -23.89
N ALA A 488 9.15 -17.94 -22.85
CA ALA A 488 9.12 -18.78 -21.64
C ALA A 488 8.72 -20.23 -21.95
N SER A 489 7.73 -20.45 -22.82
CA SER A 489 7.34 -21.80 -23.25
C SER A 489 8.43 -22.51 -24.06
N ARG A 490 9.13 -21.82 -24.97
CA ARG A 490 10.24 -22.42 -25.73
C ARG A 490 11.46 -22.74 -24.87
N LEU A 491 11.63 -22.03 -23.75
CA LEU A 491 12.63 -22.33 -22.73
C LEU A 491 12.18 -23.44 -21.75
N GLY A 492 10.97 -23.98 -21.90
CA GLY A 492 10.41 -24.98 -21.00
C GLY A 492 10.05 -24.46 -19.60
N LEU A 493 9.93 -23.14 -19.43
CA LEU A 493 9.59 -22.49 -18.16
C LEU A 493 8.08 -22.41 -17.95
N LEU A 494 7.32 -22.13 -19.00
CA LEU A 494 5.88 -21.88 -18.94
C LEU A 494 5.10 -22.95 -19.70
N SER A 495 4.09 -23.54 -19.08
CA SER A 495 3.24 -24.53 -19.74
C SER A 495 2.42 -23.92 -20.88
N ALA A 496 2.07 -24.74 -21.87
CA ALA A 496 1.20 -24.32 -22.97
C ALA A 496 -0.17 -23.84 -22.47
N GLU A 497 -0.72 -24.53 -21.45
CA GLU A 497 -2.01 -24.18 -20.83
C GLU A 497 -2.00 -22.77 -20.23
N VAL A 498 -0.93 -22.41 -19.49
CA VAL A 498 -0.84 -21.07 -18.89
C VAL A 498 -0.64 -19.99 -19.96
N ALA A 499 0.16 -20.26 -20.99
CA ALA A 499 0.34 -19.34 -22.11
C ALA A 499 -0.97 -19.12 -22.90
N GLU A 500 -1.75 -20.18 -23.14
CA GLU A 500 -3.06 -20.12 -23.78
C GLU A 500 -4.07 -19.35 -22.93
N ARG A 501 -4.12 -19.63 -21.62
CA ARG A 501 -4.98 -18.93 -20.65
C ARG A 501 -4.70 -17.42 -20.63
N GLN A 502 -3.43 -17.02 -20.55
CA GLN A 502 -3.02 -15.62 -20.64
C GLN A 502 -3.51 -14.98 -21.95
N ASN A 503 -3.18 -15.60 -23.09
CA ASN A 503 -3.46 -15.01 -24.40
C ASN A 503 -4.96 -14.94 -24.69
N ALA A 504 -5.74 -15.92 -24.22
CA ALA A 504 -7.19 -15.89 -24.29
C ALA A 504 -7.78 -14.71 -23.52
N LEU A 505 -7.27 -14.43 -22.31
CA LEU A 505 -7.72 -13.29 -21.52
C LEU A 505 -7.35 -11.95 -22.18
N ILE A 506 -6.12 -11.80 -22.64
CA ILE A 506 -5.66 -10.59 -23.37
C ILE A 506 -6.59 -10.34 -24.58
N ALA A 507 -6.85 -11.37 -25.38
CA ALA A 507 -7.73 -11.24 -26.54
C ALA A 507 -9.19 -10.94 -26.15
N ARG A 508 -9.70 -11.50 -25.05
CA ARG A 508 -11.07 -11.27 -24.56
C ARG A 508 -11.31 -9.82 -24.13
N PHE A 509 -10.28 -9.14 -23.64
CA PHE A 509 -10.32 -7.70 -23.35
C PHE A 509 -10.09 -6.81 -24.59
N GLY A 510 -9.96 -7.40 -25.79
CA GLY A 510 -9.79 -6.68 -27.05
C GLY A 510 -8.37 -6.20 -27.32
N LEU A 511 -7.37 -6.71 -26.59
CA LEU A 511 -5.97 -6.34 -26.77
C LEU A 511 -5.29 -7.20 -27.86
N PRO A 512 -4.33 -6.63 -28.60
CA PRO A 512 -3.62 -7.37 -29.63
C PRO A 512 -2.58 -8.34 -29.05
N LEU A 513 -2.45 -9.50 -29.70
CA LEU A 513 -1.37 -10.48 -29.43
C LEU A 513 -0.23 -10.39 -30.45
N ARG A 514 -0.42 -9.62 -31.52
CA ARG A 514 0.51 -9.41 -32.63
C ARG A 514 0.46 -7.95 -33.08
N ALA A 515 1.51 -7.50 -33.74
CA ALA A 515 1.56 -6.19 -34.36
C ALA A 515 1.90 -6.32 -35.85
N SER A 516 1.55 -5.33 -36.66
CA SER A 516 1.91 -5.28 -38.08
C SER A 516 2.45 -3.89 -38.43
N GLY A 517 3.19 -3.79 -39.54
CA GLY A 517 3.75 -2.52 -40.01
C GLY A 517 4.98 -2.01 -39.26
N VAL A 518 5.61 -2.84 -38.42
CA VAL A 518 6.87 -2.52 -37.71
C VAL A 518 7.96 -3.49 -38.13
N ASP A 519 9.15 -2.98 -38.42
CA ASP A 519 10.31 -3.78 -38.82
C ASP A 519 10.90 -4.55 -37.62
N PRO A 520 10.93 -5.90 -37.64
CA PRO A 520 11.53 -6.71 -36.57
C PRO A 520 12.96 -6.31 -36.22
N ALA A 521 13.78 -5.92 -37.21
CA ALA A 521 15.16 -5.52 -36.98
C ALA A 521 15.25 -4.22 -36.17
N LYS A 522 14.33 -3.26 -36.42
CA LYS A 522 14.24 -2.02 -35.63
C LYS A 522 13.80 -2.30 -34.20
N VAL A 523 12.88 -3.25 -33.99
CA VAL A 523 12.43 -3.66 -32.64
C VAL A 523 13.60 -4.24 -31.85
N MET A 524 14.35 -5.17 -32.45
CA MET A 524 15.53 -5.77 -31.81
C MET A 524 16.61 -4.72 -31.50
N ALA A 525 16.87 -3.78 -32.41
CA ALA A 525 17.80 -2.69 -32.17
C ALA A 525 17.35 -1.77 -31.01
N ALA A 526 16.05 -1.45 -30.95
CA ALA A 526 15.50 -0.66 -29.86
C ALA A 526 15.58 -1.40 -28.50
N MET A 527 15.30 -2.70 -28.48
CA MET A 527 15.44 -3.54 -27.28
C MET A 527 16.87 -3.57 -26.72
N ALA A 528 17.87 -3.56 -27.60
CA ALA A 528 19.28 -3.52 -27.20
C ALA A 528 19.72 -2.18 -26.59
N LEU A 529 19.00 -1.08 -26.88
CA LEU A 529 19.27 0.26 -26.37
C LEU A 529 18.55 0.57 -25.04
N ASP A 530 17.55 -0.23 -24.64
CA ASP A 530 16.83 -0.02 -23.37
C ASP A 530 17.80 -0.21 -22.17
N LYS A 531 17.75 0.74 -21.23
CA LYS A 531 18.63 0.88 -20.06
C LYS A 531 18.57 -0.28 -19.06
N LYS A 532 17.78 -1.32 -19.35
CA LYS A 532 17.71 -2.59 -18.62
C LYS A 532 18.86 -3.54 -18.95
N VAL A 533 19.76 -3.13 -19.85
CA VAL A 533 21.02 -3.83 -20.16
C VAL A 533 22.07 -3.49 -19.09
N LYS A 534 22.34 -4.42 -18.17
CA LYS A 534 23.48 -4.32 -17.22
C LYS A 534 24.56 -5.29 -17.71
N GLY A 535 25.67 -4.76 -18.23
CA GLY A 535 26.77 -5.57 -18.76
C GLY A 535 26.55 -6.15 -20.17
N GLY A 536 25.63 -5.58 -20.97
CA GLY A 536 25.44 -5.97 -22.38
C GLY A 536 24.32 -7.00 -22.64
N ALA A 537 23.72 -7.59 -21.60
CA ALA A 537 22.62 -8.55 -21.72
C ALA A 537 21.26 -7.96 -21.32
N ILE A 538 20.21 -8.29 -22.08
CA ILE A 538 18.82 -7.89 -21.80
C ILE A 538 18.32 -8.63 -20.56
N ARG A 539 17.84 -7.88 -19.56
CA ARG A 539 17.23 -8.47 -18.36
C ARG A 539 15.75 -8.78 -18.60
N TRP A 540 15.47 -10.01 -19.00
CA TRP A 540 14.11 -10.49 -19.26
C TRP A 540 13.28 -10.65 -17.99
N VAL A 541 11.97 -10.42 -18.12
CA VAL A 541 10.95 -10.81 -17.14
C VAL A 541 10.04 -11.81 -17.82
N LEU A 542 10.04 -13.03 -17.33
CA LEU A 542 9.24 -14.16 -17.83
C LEU A 542 8.39 -14.73 -16.70
N LEU A 543 7.57 -15.74 -16.99
CA LEU A 543 6.79 -16.49 -16.01
C LEU A 543 7.20 -17.96 -16.00
N GLU A 544 7.23 -18.56 -14.81
CA GLU A 544 7.22 -20.03 -14.64
C GLU A 544 5.79 -20.55 -14.42
N ASP A 545 4.93 -19.73 -13.82
CA ASP A 545 3.50 -19.95 -13.63
C ASP A 545 2.82 -18.59 -13.37
N ILE A 546 1.49 -18.58 -13.27
CA ILE A 546 0.75 -17.41 -12.76
C ILE A 546 1.26 -17.05 -11.36
N ALA A 547 1.45 -15.76 -11.11
CA ALA A 547 2.02 -15.21 -9.88
C ALA A 547 3.46 -15.68 -9.57
N ARG A 548 4.18 -16.28 -10.54
CA ARG A 548 5.58 -16.72 -10.39
C ARG A 548 6.49 -16.11 -11.45
N PRO A 549 6.77 -14.79 -11.38
CA PRO A 549 7.66 -14.13 -12.31
C PRO A 549 9.13 -14.46 -12.03
N VAL A 550 9.90 -14.62 -13.10
CA VAL A 550 11.36 -14.81 -13.04
C VAL A 550 12.07 -13.70 -13.79
N ILE A 551 13.16 -13.20 -13.19
CA ILE A 551 13.92 -12.06 -13.70
C ILE A 551 15.33 -12.51 -14.09
N GLY A 552 15.82 -12.03 -15.24
CA GLY A 552 17.23 -12.15 -15.62
C GLY A 552 17.64 -13.56 -16.06
N ARG A 553 16.70 -14.34 -16.63
CA ARG A 553 17.04 -15.56 -17.35
C ARG A 553 17.73 -15.20 -18.66
N ASP A 554 18.75 -15.97 -19.01
CA ASP A 554 19.39 -15.87 -20.32
C ASP A 554 18.42 -16.35 -21.40
N VAL A 555 18.11 -15.45 -22.34
CA VAL A 555 17.33 -15.76 -23.53
C VAL A 555 18.29 -15.71 -24.71
N PRO A 556 18.47 -16.81 -25.46
CA PRO A 556 19.29 -16.80 -26.68
C PRO A 556 18.82 -15.69 -27.63
N PRO A 557 19.72 -14.84 -28.16
CA PRO A 557 19.34 -13.77 -29.07
C PRO A 557 18.52 -14.26 -30.26
N GLU A 558 18.89 -15.41 -30.82
CA GLU A 558 18.21 -16.03 -31.97
C GLU A 558 16.76 -16.39 -31.64
N LEU A 559 16.51 -16.86 -30.41
CA LEU A 559 15.16 -17.16 -29.93
C LEU A 559 14.31 -15.90 -29.81
N ALA A 560 14.90 -14.81 -29.33
CA ALA A 560 14.20 -13.53 -29.23
C ALA A 560 13.89 -12.97 -30.63
N GLU A 561 14.83 -13.04 -31.57
CA GLU A 561 14.65 -12.63 -32.97
C GLU A 561 13.53 -13.42 -33.66
N GLU A 562 13.52 -14.75 -33.52
CA GLU A 562 12.46 -15.62 -34.06
C GLU A 562 11.09 -15.24 -33.51
N VAL A 563 10.97 -15.07 -32.20
CA VAL A 563 9.69 -14.72 -31.56
C VAL A 563 9.22 -13.33 -32.00
N VAL A 564 10.12 -12.34 -32.06
CA VAL A 564 9.76 -10.99 -32.54
C VAL A 564 9.30 -11.03 -34.00
N ALA A 565 9.98 -11.79 -34.87
CA ALA A 565 9.56 -11.97 -36.25
C ALA A 565 8.15 -12.59 -36.35
N GLU A 566 7.84 -13.61 -35.55
CA GLU A 566 6.53 -14.27 -35.51
C GLU A 566 5.41 -13.37 -34.99
N LEU A 567 5.71 -12.46 -34.06
CA LEU A 567 4.75 -11.47 -33.57
C LEU A 567 4.40 -10.41 -34.63
N LEU A 568 5.28 -10.23 -35.61
CA LEU A 568 5.22 -9.17 -36.63
C LEU A 568 4.83 -9.67 -38.03
N SER A 569 4.77 -10.98 -38.25
CA SER A 569 4.52 -11.59 -39.56
C SER A 569 3.03 -11.71 -39.95
N ALA A 570 2.19 -10.75 -39.56
CA ALA A 570 0.74 -10.78 -39.81
C ALA A 570 0.32 -9.99 -41.05
#